data_AF-A0A814J0D3-F1
#
_entry.id   AF-A0A814J0D3-F1
#
_cell.length_a   1.000
_cell.length_b   1.000
_cell.length_c   1.000
_cell.angle_alpha   90.00
_cell.angle_beta   90.00
_cell.angle_gamma   90.00
#
_symmetry.space_group_name_H-M   'P 1'
#
loop_
_entity.id
_entity.type
_entity.pdbx_description
1 polymer ?
#
loop_
_entity_poly.entity_id
_entity_poly.type
_entity_poly.pdbx_seq_one_letter_code
_entity_poly.pdbx_strand_id
1 'polypeptide(L)'
;MDYFRKEWIDSRNRGWYEGLTQGELTPSTDNALESINGKIKSIHTLRERLAVNSYLRNACDMLRYWSKDSLSERQFSTSYNVSSKTWGMAFDFLHATDSILKRFSKKSSMYILTKKENERFINADFINKNYSKIKDLNFDLLMNYRKKIKVIDFNQTNWANSKCSCWFYLKNYHCYHIIALAVNFELVTIPKRFIKTAIEPKKKVGRTEKAKQALVKQ
;
A
#
# COMPACT_ATOMS: atom_id res chain seq x y z
N MET A 1 -15.26 26.19 -2.50
CA MET A 1 -14.69 25.27 -1.48
C MET A 1 -15.46 25.30 -0.17
N ASP A 2 -15.94 26.47 0.28
CA ASP A 2 -16.63 26.61 1.58
C ASP A 2 -17.93 25.83 1.67
N TYR A 3 -18.74 25.82 0.60
CA TYR A 3 -19.95 24.98 0.53
C TYR A 3 -19.62 23.50 0.73
N PHE A 4 -18.59 22.99 0.05
CA PHE A 4 -18.21 21.58 0.16
C PHE A 4 -17.80 21.21 1.59
N ARG A 5 -16.98 22.05 2.23
CA ARG A 5 -16.53 21.78 3.60
C ARG A 5 -17.71 21.84 4.57
N LYS A 6 -18.52 22.88 4.48
CA LYS A 6 -19.70 23.04 5.33
C LYS A 6 -20.66 21.86 5.17
N GLU A 7 -20.95 21.45 3.94
CA GLU A 7 -21.98 20.46 3.65
C GLU A 7 -21.50 19.01 3.79
N TRP A 8 -20.23 18.70 3.47
CA TRP A 8 -19.77 17.31 3.38
C TRP A 8 -18.69 16.95 4.40
N ILE A 9 -18.09 17.93 5.08
CA ILE A 9 -17.03 17.69 6.08
C ILE A 9 -17.55 17.98 7.49
N ASP A 10 -18.16 19.15 7.69
CA ASP A 10 -18.54 19.64 9.01
C ASP A 10 -20.02 19.40 9.37
N SER A 11 -20.85 18.97 8.41
CA SER A 11 -22.29 18.70 8.63
C SER A 11 -22.59 17.26 9.07
N ARG A 12 -23.89 16.95 9.17
CA ARG A 12 -24.41 15.60 9.37
C ARG A 12 -24.16 14.65 8.19
N ASN A 13 -23.90 15.15 6.98
CA ASN A 13 -23.55 14.34 5.80
C ASN A 13 -22.09 13.83 5.84
N ARG A 14 -21.37 14.03 6.94
CA ARG A 14 -20.03 13.48 7.17
C ARG A 14 -20.03 11.95 7.12
N GLY A 15 -18.89 11.36 6.75
CA GLY A 15 -18.69 9.90 6.74
C GLY A 15 -18.73 9.25 5.36
N TRP A 16 -18.84 10.05 4.30
CA TRP A 16 -18.69 9.59 2.92
C TRP A 16 -17.24 9.18 2.55
N TYR A 17 -16.25 9.55 3.36
CA TYR A 17 -14.83 9.25 3.10
C TYR A 17 -14.34 8.05 3.94
N GLU A 18 -13.56 7.17 3.31
CA GLU A 18 -12.99 5.94 3.91
C GLU A 18 -12.08 6.20 5.11
N GLY A 19 -11.61 7.45 5.24
CA GLY A 19 -10.90 7.94 6.41
C GLY A 19 -11.66 7.71 7.72
N LEU A 20 -12.99 7.67 7.69
CA LEU A 20 -13.80 7.52 8.90
C LEU A 20 -14.03 6.05 9.29
N THR A 21 -14.08 5.13 8.31
CA THR A 21 -14.45 3.72 8.52
C THR A 21 -13.32 2.83 9.05
N GLN A 22 -12.16 3.40 9.44
CA GLN A 22 -11.03 2.69 10.07
C GLN A 22 -10.60 1.35 9.42
N GLY A 23 -10.82 1.19 8.10
CA GLY A 23 -10.51 -0.06 7.40
C GLY A 23 -11.52 -1.20 7.63
N GLU A 24 -12.66 -0.92 8.28
CA GLU A 24 -13.77 -1.85 8.51
C GLU A 24 -14.66 -2.02 7.27
N LEU A 25 -14.67 -1.05 6.34
CA LEU A 25 -15.52 -1.08 5.16
C LEU A 25 -14.72 -0.73 3.91
N THR A 26 -14.64 -1.73 3.03
CA THR A 26 -14.29 -1.74 1.59
C THR A 26 -13.20 -0.78 1.09
N PRO A 27 -12.16 -1.30 0.40
CA PRO A 27 -11.08 -0.46 -0.13
C PRO A 27 -11.51 0.40 -1.31
N SER A 28 -10.89 1.57 -1.46
CA SER A 28 -10.81 2.32 -2.72
C SER A 28 -9.83 1.62 -3.68
N THR A 29 -10.15 0.39 -4.09
CA THR A 29 -9.39 -0.25 -5.18
C THR A 29 -10.03 0.12 -6.50
N ASP A 30 -9.40 1.02 -7.22
CA ASP A 30 -9.65 1.25 -8.65
C ASP A 30 -9.10 0.11 -9.52
N ASN A 31 -8.37 -0.85 -8.94
CA ASN A 31 -7.73 -1.99 -9.61
C ASN A 31 -8.63 -2.67 -10.67
N ALA A 32 -9.92 -2.87 -10.40
CA ALA A 32 -10.83 -3.47 -11.37
C ALA A 32 -11.06 -2.56 -12.60
N LEU A 33 -11.29 -1.27 -12.34
CA LEU A 33 -11.46 -0.23 -13.35
C LEU A 33 -10.16 0.00 -14.15
N GLU A 34 -9.02 0.10 -13.46
CA GLU A 34 -7.71 0.24 -14.08
C GLU A 34 -7.35 -0.99 -14.93
N SER A 35 -7.64 -2.20 -14.44
CA SER A 35 -7.41 -3.44 -15.17
C SER A 35 -8.24 -3.53 -16.44
N ILE A 36 -9.53 -3.20 -16.36
CA ILE A 36 -10.43 -3.13 -17.52
C ILE A 36 -9.93 -2.09 -18.52
N ASN A 37 -9.63 -0.89 -18.06
CA ASN A 37 -9.07 0.17 -18.91
C ASN A 37 -7.74 -0.26 -19.55
N GLY A 38 -6.90 -1.00 -18.81
CA GLY A 38 -5.68 -1.59 -19.31
C GLY A 38 -5.94 -2.54 -20.48
N LYS A 39 -6.87 -3.50 -20.31
CA LYS A 39 -7.27 -4.44 -21.37
C LYS A 39 -7.86 -3.73 -22.58
N ILE A 40 -8.75 -2.75 -22.39
CA ILE A 40 -9.29 -1.94 -23.49
C ILE A 40 -8.14 -1.31 -24.29
N LYS A 41 -7.19 -0.69 -23.59
CA LYS A 41 -6.05 -0.02 -24.22
C LYS A 41 -5.07 -0.98 -24.90
N SER A 42 -4.80 -2.14 -24.32
CA SER A 42 -3.74 -3.04 -24.82
C SER A 42 -4.21 -4.10 -25.80
N ILE A 43 -5.50 -4.49 -25.75
CA ILE A 43 -6.06 -5.56 -26.57
C ILE A 43 -7.00 -4.99 -27.63
N HIS A 44 -7.88 -4.07 -27.23
CA HIS A 44 -9.00 -3.67 -28.08
C HIS A 44 -8.75 -2.39 -28.87
N THR A 45 -7.99 -1.44 -28.34
CA THR A 45 -7.70 -0.19 -29.05
C THR A 45 -6.24 -0.02 -29.42
N LEU A 46 -5.33 -0.85 -28.88
CA LEU A 46 -3.88 -0.70 -29.04
C LEU A 46 -3.36 0.72 -28.74
N ARG A 47 -4.09 1.46 -27.91
CA ARG A 47 -3.87 2.88 -27.57
C ARG A 47 -4.01 3.84 -28.77
N GLU A 48 -4.62 3.40 -29.86
CA GLU A 48 -4.89 4.23 -31.03
C GLU A 48 -6.23 4.96 -30.91
N ARG A 49 -6.34 6.09 -31.63
CA ARG A 49 -7.63 6.76 -31.84
C ARG A 49 -8.35 6.09 -32.99
N LEU A 50 -9.44 5.40 -32.69
CA LEU A 50 -10.22 4.68 -33.68
C LEU A 50 -11.23 5.60 -34.37
N ALA A 51 -11.40 5.42 -35.69
CA ALA A 51 -12.55 5.96 -36.40
C ALA A 51 -13.85 5.32 -35.87
N VAL A 52 -14.98 6.03 -35.97
CA VAL A 52 -16.26 5.63 -35.35
C VAL A 52 -16.67 4.20 -35.71
N ASN A 53 -16.56 3.81 -36.98
CA ASN A 53 -16.91 2.45 -37.42
C ASN A 53 -16.03 1.37 -36.77
N SER A 54 -14.72 1.61 -36.68
CA SER A 54 -13.78 0.69 -36.05
C SER A 54 -14.00 0.63 -34.53
N TYR A 55 -14.32 1.76 -33.91
CA TYR A 55 -14.68 1.83 -32.50
C TYR A 55 -15.92 0.98 -32.20
N LEU A 56 -17.00 1.13 -32.98
CA LEU A 56 -18.24 0.37 -32.77
C LEU A 56 -18.02 -1.13 -32.94
N ARG A 57 -17.24 -1.56 -33.93
CA ARG A 57 -16.86 -2.98 -34.10
C ARG A 57 -16.10 -3.51 -32.89
N ASN A 58 -15.06 -2.78 -32.45
CA ASN A 58 -14.29 -3.16 -31.27
C ASN A 58 -15.15 -3.17 -30.00
N ALA A 59 -16.11 -2.27 -29.85
CA ALA A 59 -17.05 -2.26 -28.73
C ALA A 59 -17.95 -3.51 -28.71
N CYS A 60 -18.50 -3.90 -29.86
CA CYS A 60 -19.28 -5.11 -29.99
C CYS A 60 -18.44 -6.37 -29.69
N ASP A 61 -17.21 -6.42 -30.18
CA ASP A 61 -16.30 -7.54 -29.93
C ASP A 61 -15.93 -7.64 -28.45
N MET A 62 -15.64 -6.51 -27.79
CA MET A 62 -15.39 -6.46 -26.33
C MET A 62 -16.54 -7.09 -25.54
N LEU A 63 -17.78 -6.68 -25.81
CA LEU A 63 -18.97 -7.21 -25.14
C LEU A 63 -19.19 -8.69 -25.44
N ARG A 64 -18.92 -9.11 -26.68
CA ARG A 64 -19.02 -10.52 -27.10
C ARG A 64 -17.97 -11.41 -26.42
N TYR A 65 -16.76 -10.91 -26.19
CA TYR A 65 -15.75 -11.63 -25.43
C TYR A 65 -16.12 -11.71 -23.95
N TRP A 66 -16.50 -10.60 -23.33
CA TRP A 66 -16.90 -10.58 -21.92
C TRP A 66 -18.09 -11.47 -21.61
N SER A 67 -19.10 -11.52 -22.50
CA SER A 67 -20.25 -12.41 -22.34
C SER A 67 -19.91 -13.90 -22.43
N LYS A 68 -18.78 -14.26 -23.05
CA LYS A 68 -18.28 -15.64 -23.13
C LYS A 68 -17.27 -15.99 -22.02
N ASP A 69 -16.57 -14.97 -21.49
CA ASP A 69 -15.52 -15.11 -20.47
C ASP A 69 -16.07 -15.39 -19.06
N SER A 70 -17.41 -15.37 -18.88
CA SER A 70 -18.10 -15.66 -17.61
C SER A 70 -18.43 -17.14 -17.38
N LEU A 71 -18.17 -18.02 -18.35
CA LEU A 71 -18.62 -19.42 -18.31
C LEU A 71 -17.71 -20.34 -17.49
N SER A 72 -16.51 -19.91 -17.11
CA SER A 72 -15.62 -20.65 -16.21
C SER A 72 -15.41 -19.88 -14.92
N GLU A 73 -15.56 -20.55 -13.78
CA GLU A 73 -15.28 -19.98 -12.47
C GLU A 73 -13.83 -19.48 -12.42
N ARG A 74 -13.65 -18.17 -12.22
CA ARG A 74 -12.31 -17.58 -12.17
C ARG A 74 -11.64 -18.02 -10.87
N GLN A 75 -10.55 -18.77 -10.98
CA GLN A 75 -9.72 -19.11 -9.83
C GLN A 75 -8.94 -17.87 -9.38
N PHE A 76 -9.30 -17.33 -8.22
CA PHE A 76 -8.54 -16.26 -7.60
C PHE A 76 -7.36 -16.86 -6.85
N SER A 77 -6.17 -16.28 -7.05
CA SER A 77 -5.01 -16.67 -6.25
C SER A 77 -5.28 -16.33 -4.79
N THR A 78 -5.25 -17.35 -3.93
CA THR A 78 -5.34 -17.21 -2.47
C THR A 78 -3.98 -16.91 -1.84
N SER A 79 -2.91 -17.03 -2.62
CA SER A 79 -1.56 -16.74 -2.16
C SER A 79 -1.33 -15.23 -2.06
N TYR A 80 -0.81 -14.80 -0.92
CA TYR A 80 -0.50 -13.40 -0.66
C TYR A 80 0.71 -12.95 -1.50
N ASN A 81 0.46 -12.24 -2.60
CA ASN A 81 1.51 -11.81 -3.52
C ASN A 81 1.95 -10.36 -3.23
N VAL A 82 3.14 -10.24 -2.64
CA VAL A 82 3.74 -8.95 -2.28
C VAL A 82 4.69 -8.50 -3.37
N SER A 83 4.47 -7.28 -3.89
CA SER A 83 5.35 -6.68 -4.90
C SER A 83 6.78 -6.46 -4.38
N SER A 84 7.77 -6.52 -5.27
CA SER A 84 9.18 -6.22 -4.97
C SER A 84 9.35 -4.85 -4.30
N LYS A 85 8.55 -3.87 -4.72
CA LYS A 85 8.55 -2.51 -4.15
C LYS A 85 8.10 -2.53 -2.69
N THR A 86 7.05 -3.27 -2.38
CA THR A 86 6.53 -3.37 -1.01
C THR A 86 7.54 -4.08 -0.08
N TRP A 87 8.22 -5.12 -0.58
CA TRP A 87 9.31 -5.77 0.16
C TRP A 87 10.45 -4.81 0.47
N GLY A 88 10.91 -4.03 -0.52
CA GLY A 88 11.95 -3.03 -0.32
C GLY A 88 11.56 -1.95 0.69
N MET A 89 10.31 -1.48 0.64
CA MET A 89 9.79 -0.53 1.64
C MET A 89 9.76 -1.13 3.05
N ALA A 90 9.41 -2.41 3.20
CA ALA A 90 9.40 -3.08 4.50
C ALA A 90 10.83 -3.21 5.06
N PHE A 91 11.79 -3.55 4.18
CA PHE A 91 13.21 -3.58 4.53
C PHE A 91 13.71 -2.22 5.00
N ASP A 92 13.48 -1.16 4.21
CA ASP A 92 13.87 0.21 4.56
C ASP A 92 13.24 0.63 5.90
N PHE A 93 11.96 0.27 6.11
CA PHE A 93 11.23 0.60 7.32
C PHE A 93 11.80 -0.09 8.57
N LEU A 94 12.17 -1.37 8.49
CA LEU A 94 12.75 -2.11 9.61
C LEU A 94 14.14 -1.60 10.01
N HIS A 95 14.89 -1.05 9.05
CA HIS A 95 16.22 -0.48 9.29
C HIS A 95 16.17 1.01 9.63
N ALA A 96 14.99 1.64 9.55
CA ALA A 96 14.82 3.01 9.96
C ALA A 96 14.85 3.12 11.48
N THR A 97 15.78 3.91 12.01
CA THR A 97 15.95 4.08 13.46
C THR A 97 14.92 5.02 14.07
N ASP A 98 14.09 5.71 13.28
CA ASP A 98 13.13 6.72 13.72
C ASP A 98 11.72 6.15 13.97
N SER A 99 11.50 4.88 13.68
CA SER A 99 10.17 4.26 13.75
C SER A 99 9.98 3.50 15.07
N ILE A 100 8.80 3.64 15.67
CA ILE A 100 8.40 2.97 16.90
C ILE A 100 7.16 2.11 16.61
N LEU A 101 7.22 0.87 17.09
CA LEU A 101 6.11 -0.05 17.15
C LEU A 101 5.72 -0.30 18.62
N LYS A 102 4.49 0.05 19.01
CA LYS A 102 3.94 -0.22 20.35
C LYS A 102 2.69 -1.10 20.25
N ARG A 103 2.58 -2.11 21.10
CA ARG A 103 1.36 -2.91 21.22
C ARG A 103 0.32 -2.15 22.07
N PHE A 104 -0.94 -2.14 21.65
CA PHE A 104 -2.02 -1.42 22.33
C PHE A 104 -2.27 -1.94 23.75
N SER A 105 -2.28 -3.26 23.90
CA SER A 105 -2.41 -3.95 25.19
C SER A 105 -1.84 -5.38 25.06
N LYS A 106 -1.40 -5.97 26.18
CA LYS A 106 -0.86 -7.35 26.20
C LYS A 106 -1.84 -8.39 25.62
N LYS A 107 -3.16 -8.13 25.69
CA LYS A 107 -4.21 -9.02 25.18
C LYS A 107 -4.74 -8.63 23.79
N SER A 108 -4.34 -7.47 23.26
CA SER A 108 -4.87 -6.97 21.99
C SER A 108 -4.03 -7.45 20.80
N SER A 109 -4.69 -7.74 19.66
CA SER A 109 -4.06 -7.90 18.34
C SER A 109 -3.64 -6.57 17.72
N MET A 110 -3.96 -5.44 18.34
CA MET A 110 -3.68 -4.11 17.79
C MET A 110 -2.27 -3.62 18.13
N TYR A 111 -1.62 -3.09 17.11
CA TYR A 111 -0.32 -2.45 17.16
C TYR A 111 -0.43 -1.03 16.61
N ILE A 112 0.40 -0.16 17.16
CA ILE A 112 0.52 1.22 16.73
C ILE A 112 1.93 1.46 16.24
N LEU A 113 1.96 2.08 15.07
CA LEU A 113 3.16 2.51 14.42
C LEU A 113 3.21 4.02 14.39
N THR A 114 4.33 4.58 14.83
CA THR A 114 4.57 6.01 14.87
C THR A 114 6.05 6.32 14.66
N LYS A 115 6.37 7.59 14.42
CA LYS A 115 7.74 8.08 14.53
C LYS A 115 8.13 8.36 15.98
N LYS A 116 9.43 8.29 16.30
CA LYS A 116 10.02 8.59 17.62
C LYS A 116 9.61 9.96 18.15
N GLU A 117 9.59 10.97 17.27
CA GLU A 117 9.14 12.33 17.61
C GLU A 117 7.71 12.39 18.19
N ASN A 118 6.85 11.44 17.81
CA ASN A 118 5.45 11.38 18.21
C ASN A 118 5.22 10.43 19.41
N GLU A 119 6.28 9.86 19.98
CA GLU A 119 6.16 8.86 21.06
C GLU A 119 5.42 9.40 22.28
N ARG A 120 5.69 10.66 22.66
CA ARG A 120 5.09 11.32 23.82
C ARG A 120 3.57 11.50 23.69
N PHE A 121 3.06 11.58 22.46
CA PHE A 121 1.64 11.70 22.18
C PHE A 121 0.89 10.37 22.31
N ILE A 122 1.61 9.24 22.33
CA ILE A 122 1.05 7.89 22.27
C ILE A 122 1.39 7.15 23.56
N ASN A 123 0.79 7.60 24.67
CA ASN A 123 0.70 6.76 25.86
C ASN A 123 -0.52 5.81 25.73
N ALA A 124 -0.53 4.72 26.50
CA ALA A 124 -1.62 3.74 26.46
C ALA A 124 -3.00 4.37 26.79
N ASP A 125 -3.05 5.39 27.65
CA ASP A 125 -4.29 6.12 27.99
C ASP A 125 -4.80 6.96 26.83
N PHE A 126 -3.93 7.59 26.04
CA PHE A 126 -4.31 8.35 24.86
C PHE A 126 -4.98 7.43 23.85
N ILE A 127 -4.43 6.23 23.64
CA ILE A 127 -5.02 5.30 22.69
C ILE A 127 -6.34 4.72 23.26
N ASN A 128 -6.38 4.30 24.53
CA ASN A 128 -7.59 3.77 25.16
C ASN A 128 -8.74 4.80 25.23
N LYS A 129 -8.44 6.07 25.54
CA LYS A 129 -9.44 7.14 25.63
C LYS A 129 -9.89 7.67 24.26
N ASN A 130 -8.99 7.70 23.27
CA ASN A 130 -9.27 8.37 22.02
C ASN A 130 -9.63 7.43 20.87
N TYR A 131 -9.23 6.16 20.87
CA TYR A 131 -9.50 5.27 19.73
C TYR A 131 -11.01 5.09 19.48
N SER A 132 -11.80 4.91 20.54
CA SER A 132 -13.27 4.91 20.48
C SER A 132 -13.86 6.25 20.02
N LYS A 133 -13.19 7.36 20.35
CA LYS A 133 -13.57 8.73 19.96
C LYS A 133 -13.02 9.18 18.61
N ILE A 134 -12.20 8.38 17.92
CA ILE A 134 -11.67 8.74 16.59
C ILE A 134 -12.83 8.93 15.59
N LYS A 135 -13.94 8.21 15.76
CA LYS A 135 -15.17 8.37 14.95
C LYS A 135 -15.82 9.74 15.16
N ASP A 136 -15.55 10.41 16.28
CA ASP A 136 -16.08 11.73 16.63
C ASP A 136 -15.11 12.89 16.34
N LEU A 137 -13.88 12.60 15.91
CA LEU A 137 -12.93 13.63 15.51
C LEU A 137 -13.42 14.34 14.24
N ASN A 138 -13.26 15.66 14.20
CA ASN A 138 -13.42 16.40 12.95
C ASN A 138 -12.35 15.96 11.92
N PHE A 139 -12.62 16.23 10.65
CA PHE A 139 -11.80 15.74 9.55
C PHE A 139 -10.33 16.13 9.66
N ASP A 140 -10.02 17.38 10.03
CA ASP A 140 -8.63 17.86 10.10
C ASP A 140 -7.84 17.15 11.20
N LEU A 141 -8.44 16.97 12.38
CA LEU A 141 -7.83 16.24 13.49
C LEU A 141 -7.62 14.76 13.12
N LEU A 142 -8.61 14.15 12.48
CA LEU A 142 -8.52 12.78 11.99
C LEU A 142 -7.39 12.62 10.97
N MET A 143 -7.26 13.55 10.03
CA MET A 143 -6.20 13.52 9.01
C MET A 143 -4.82 13.77 9.61
N ASN A 144 -4.70 14.69 10.58
CA ASN A 144 -3.45 14.92 11.31
C ASN A 144 -3.04 13.68 12.12
N TYR A 145 -4.00 13.05 12.81
CA TYR A 145 -3.80 11.79 13.51
C TYR A 145 -3.32 10.71 12.55
N ARG A 146 -4.03 10.49 11.44
CA ARG A 146 -3.69 9.48 10.43
C ARG A 146 -2.34 9.74 9.78
N LYS A 147 -1.86 10.99 9.67
CA LYS A 147 -0.50 11.28 9.19
C LYS A 147 0.55 10.74 10.16
N LYS A 148 0.37 10.98 11.46
CA LYS A 148 1.34 10.66 12.51
C LYS A 148 1.31 9.21 12.98
N ILE A 149 0.13 8.60 13.00
CA ILE A 149 -0.12 7.30 13.66
C ILE A 149 -0.76 6.34 12.67
N LYS A 150 -0.21 5.11 12.56
CA LYS A 150 -0.85 3.99 11.87
C LYS A 150 -1.24 2.94 12.89
N VAL A 151 -2.43 2.38 12.70
CA VAL A 151 -2.97 1.31 13.54
C VAL A 151 -2.99 0.06 12.71
N ILE A 152 -2.55 -1.05 13.28
CA ILE A 152 -2.45 -2.35 12.63
C ILE A 152 -3.22 -3.34 13.50
N ASP A 153 -4.25 -3.97 12.95
CA ASP A 153 -4.86 -5.14 13.56
C ASP A 153 -4.15 -6.37 13.02
N PHE A 154 -3.29 -6.97 13.85
CA PHE A 154 -2.34 -7.98 13.42
C PHE A 154 -2.81 -9.38 13.77
N ASN A 155 -3.05 -10.19 12.74
CA ASN A 155 -3.40 -11.59 12.91
C ASN A 155 -2.12 -12.44 12.94
N GLN A 156 -1.74 -12.92 14.12
CA GLN A 156 -0.54 -13.74 14.29
C GLN A 156 -0.66 -15.14 13.67
N THR A 157 -1.87 -15.68 13.52
CA THR A 157 -2.09 -17.00 12.88
C THR A 157 -1.89 -16.95 11.37
N ASN A 158 -2.36 -15.86 10.75
CA ASN A 158 -2.16 -15.59 9.34
C ASN A 158 -1.92 -14.10 9.14
N TRP A 159 -0.65 -13.71 9.12
CA TRP A 159 -0.23 -12.32 9.03
C TRP A 159 -0.74 -11.62 7.77
N ALA A 160 -0.98 -12.37 6.68
CA ALA A 160 -1.52 -11.84 5.43
C ALA A 160 -2.96 -11.30 5.57
N ASN A 161 -3.71 -11.79 6.57
CA ASN A 161 -5.07 -11.34 6.88
C ASN A 161 -5.09 -10.17 7.88
N SER A 162 -3.95 -9.57 8.19
CA SER A 162 -3.86 -8.39 9.04
C SER A 162 -4.37 -7.13 8.32
N LYS A 163 -4.85 -6.16 9.09
CA LYS A 163 -5.36 -4.88 8.56
C LYS A 163 -4.50 -3.72 9.02
N CYS A 164 -4.37 -2.68 8.19
CA CYS A 164 -3.65 -1.46 8.56
C CYS A 164 -4.43 -0.21 8.16
N SER A 165 -4.38 0.83 8.99
CA SER A 165 -5.05 2.11 8.71
C SER A 165 -4.29 3.03 7.75
N CYS A 166 -3.14 2.63 7.22
CA CYS A 166 -2.36 3.46 6.31
C CYS A 166 -3.00 3.52 4.92
N TRP A 167 -2.82 4.66 4.23
CA TRP A 167 -3.32 4.85 2.86
C TRP A 167 -2.83 3.77 1.89
N PHE A 168 -1.59 3.32 2.05
CA PHE A 168 -1.02 2.28 1.19
C PHE A 168 -1.81 0.95 1.32
N TYR A 169 -2.25 0.61 2.53
CA TYR A 169 -3.12 -0.56 2.75
C TYR A 169 -4.50 -0.34 2.16
N LEU A 170 -5.12 0.83 2.37
CA LEU A 170 -6.44 1.12 1.81
C LEU A 170 -6.47 1.00 0.27
N LYS A 171 -5.38 1.38 -0.40
CA LYS A 171 -5.25 1.25 -1.85
C LYS A 171 -4.95 -0.20 -2.30
N ASN A 172 -4.04 -0.90 -1.63
CA ASN A 172 -3.47 -2.16 -2.14
C ASN A 172 -3.93 -3.42 -1.41
N TYR A 173 -4.71 -3.28 -0.32
CA TYR A 173 -5.09 -4.34 0.61
C TYR A 173 -3.91 -5.08 1.27
N HIS A 174 -2.73 -4.47 1.21
CA HIS A 174 -1.51 -4.91 1.87
C HIS A 174 -0.59 -3.70 2.06
N CYS A 175 0.31 -3.74 3.03
CA CYS A 175 1.31 -2.69 3.19
C CYS A 175 2.60 -3.20 3.81
N TYR A 176 3.66 -2.40 3.64
CA TYR A 176 4.97 -2.69 4.22
C TYR A 176 4.97 -2.68 5.75
N HIS A 177 4.03 -1.99 6.41
CA HIS A 177 3.91 -2.02 7.88
C HIS A 177 3.50 -3.40 8.41
N ILE A 178 2.56 -4.08 7.74
CA ILE A 178 2.14 -5.44 8.11
C ILE A 178 3.31 -6.41 7.90
N ILE A 179 4.03 -6.28 6.79
CA ILE A 179 5.19 -7.11 6.49
C ILE A 179 6.29 -6.90 7.53
N ALA A 180 6.62 -5.64 7.85
CA ALA A 180 7.60 -5.32 8.89
C ALA A 180 7.21 -5.93 10.23
N LEU A 181 5.92 -5.86 10.61
CA LEU A 181 5.42 -6.48 11.82
C LEU A 181 5.55 -8.01 11.78
N ALA A 182 5.20 -8.64 10.66
CA ALA A 182 5.34 -10.09 10.47
C ALA A 182 6.79 -10.56 10.52
N VAL A 183 7.73 -9.77 9.99
CA VAL A 183 9.18 -10.05 10.09
C VAL A 183 9.65 -9.93 11.54
N ASN A 184 9.18 -8.92 12.28
CA ASN A 184 9.50 -8.75 13.69
C ASN A 184 8.94 -9.87 14.59
N PHE A 185 7.86 -10.53 14.16
CA PHE A 185 7.31 -11.74 14.78
C PHE A 185 7.89 -13.04 14.22
N GLU A 186 8.90 -12.96 13.33
CA GLU A 186 9.53 -14.11 12.69
C GLU A 186 8.57 -15.01 11.88
N LEU A 187 7.39 -14.49 11.52
CA LEU A 187 6.39 -15.21 10.73
C LEU A 187 6.74 -15.24 9.23
N VAL A 188 7.56 -14.29 8.78
CA VAL A 188 8.04 -14.20 7.41
C VAL A 188 9.43 -13.61 7.38
N THR A 189 10.26 -14.06 6.45
CA THR A 189 11.58 -13.47 6.20
C THR A 189 11.56 -12.66 4.91
N ILE A 190 12.26 -11.53 4.88
CA ILE A 190 12.39 -10.74 3.66
C ILE A 190 13.27 -11.53 2.68
N PRO A 191 12.79 -11.85 1.47
CA PRO A 191 13.60 -12.55 0.49
C PRO A 191 14.88 -11.77 0.16
N LYS A 192 16.03 -12.45 0.12
CA LYS A 192 17.36 -11.84 -0.10
C LYS A 192 17.43 -10.93 -1.33
N ARG A 193 16.72 -11.29 -2.41
CA ARG A 193 16.63 -10.50 -3.65
C ARG A 193 16.05 -9.09 -3.47
N PHE A 194 15.35 -8.82 -2.38
CA PHE A 194 14.76 -7.52 -2.07
C PHE A 194 15.50 -6.77 -0.96
N ILE A 195 16.51 -7.40 -0.36
CA ILE A 195 17.45 -6.75 0.53
C ILE A 195 18.32 -5.87 -0.36
N LYS A 196 18.31 -4.56 -0.09
CA LYS A 196 19.24 -3.63 -0.74
C LYS A 196 20.64 -3.87 -0.18
N THR A 197 21.31 -4.93 -0.62
CA THR A 197 22.77 -4.97 -0.54
C THR A 197 23.30 -3.79 -1.33
N ALA A 198 24.36 -3.14 -0.86
CA ALA A 198 25.06 -2.11 -1.63
C ALA A 198 25.47 -2.73 -2.98
N ILE A 199 24.65 -2.50 -4.02
CA ILE A 199 25.03 -2.83 -5.38
C ILE A 199 26.15 -1.85 -5.68
N GLU A 200 27.31 -2.36 -6.11
CA GLU A 200 28.40 -1.52 -6.55
C GLU A 200 27.85 -0.42 -7.46
N PRO A 201 28.29 0.84 -7.26
CA PRO A 201 27.79 1.95 -8.04
C PRO A 201 27.89 1.59 -9.52
N LYS A 202 26.77 1.76 -10.23
CA LYS A 202 26.70 1.47 -11.67
C LYS A 202 27.94 2.10 -12.33
N LYS A 203 28.78 1.27 -12.93
CA LYS A 203 30.06 1.69 -13.52
C LYS A 203 29.83 2.96 -14.34
N LYS A 204 30.60 4.02 -14.05
CA LYS A 204 30.46 5.30 -14.77
C LYS A 204 30.51 5.02 -16.27
N VAL A 205 29.55 5.60 -17.00
CA VAL A 205 29.52 5.49 -18.46
C VAL A 205 30.75 6.23 -18.99
N GLY A 206 31.62 5.49 -19.68
CA GLY A 206 32.90 6.03 -20.17
C GLY A 206 33.86 4.91 -20.59
N ARG A 207 34.84 5.29 -21.40
CA ARG A 207 35.88 4.38 -21.88
C ARG A 207 36.72 3.90 -20.69
N THR A 208 36.87 2.60 -20.53
CA THR A 208 37.81 2.02 -19.56
C THR A 208 39.23 2.46 -19.90
N GLU A 209 39.99 2.86 -18.89
CA GLU A 209 41.41 3.15 -19.03
C GLU A 209 42.12 1.93 -19.61
N LYS A 210 43.03 2.15 -20.57
CA LYS A 210 43.82 1.04 -21.14
C LYS A 210 44.71 0.46 -20.05
N ALA A 211 44.83 -0.86 -20.00
CA ALA A 211 45.74 -1.53 -19.08
C ALA A 211 47.16 -0.96 -19.26
N LYS A 212 47.77 -0.50 -18.17
CA LYS A 212 49.17 -0.06 -18.16
C LYS A 212 50.05 -1.30 -18.27
N GLN A 213 51.13 -1.23 -19.04
CA GLN A 213 52.11 -2.31 -19.09
C GLN A 213 52.62 -2.60 -17.68
N ALA A 214 52.71 -3.89 -17.34
CA ALA A 214 53.29 -4.32 -16.08
C ALA A 214 54.71 -3.76 -15.98
N LEU A 215 55.05 -3.21 -14.81
CA LEU A 215 56.37 -2.66 -14.53
C LEU A 215 57.40 -3.81 -14.66
N VAL A 216 58.16 -3.82 -15.75
CA VAL A 216 59.35 -4.68 -15.85
C VAL A 216 60.41 -4.01 -14.99
N LYS A 217 60.68 -4.57 -13.81
CA LYS A 217 61.84 -4.17 -13.00
C LYS A 217 63.09 -4.54 -13.79
N GLN A 218 63.90 -3.54 -14.14
CA GLN A 218 65.30 -3.74 -14.56
C GLN A 218 66.18 -3.86 -13.32
#